data_AF-A0A101J6Y0-F1
#
_entry.id   AF-A0A101J6Y0-F1
#
_cell.length_a   1.000
_cell.length_b   1.000
_cell.length_c   1.000
_cell.angle_alpha   90.00
_cell.angle_beta   90.00
_cell.angle_gamma   90.00
#
_symmetry.space_group_name_H-M   'P 1'
#
loop_
_entity.id
_entity.type
_entity.pdbx_description
1 polymer ?
#
loop_
_entity_poly.entity_id
_entity_poly.type
_entity_poly.pdbx_seq_one_letter_code
_entity_poly.pdbx_strand_id
1 'polypeptide(L)'
;MTSLPLAPQAVVFDCDGLLVDTEVCWSRAETKIFAAHGHDFGPEQKALVIGRTLAGAGEAMADYFGRPGAGAELAAELLDLVRRELAAGADALPGAAELVKACARAVPVAIASNSPRELLDTALASAGLAGLFPVSFAADEVAVAKPAPDLYLKACEALGALPARSVAFEDSATGVTSARRAGLYVVAVPSLPGTALDHDHLASALVDRELVDWAEGLAQGA
;
A
#
# COMPACT_ATOMS: atom_id res chain seq x y z
N MET A 1 -11.40 13.22 -16.14
CA MET A 1 -11.81 12.58 -14.89
C MET A 1 -13.14 11.91 -15.15
N THR A 2 -13.18 10.60 -15.00
CA THR A 2 -14.43 9.81 -15.06
C THR A 2 -15.08 9.83 -13.69
N SER A 3 -16.41 9.79 -13.65
CA SER A 3 -17.15 9.61 -12.40
C SER A 3 -16.88 8.22 -11.81
N LEU A 4 -16.92 8.11 -10.49
CA LEU A 4 -16.79 6.82 -9.80
C LEU A 4 -17.85 5.81 -10.30
N PRO A 5 -17.52 4.50 -10.41
CA PRO A 5 -18.46 3.50 -10.89
C PRO A 5 -19.66 3.32 -9.96
N LEU A 6 -20.88 3.31 -10.51
CA LEU A 6 -22.12 3.20 -9.71
C LEU A 6 -22.42 1.78 -9.20
N ALA A 7 -21.89 0.74 -9.86
CA ALA A 7 -22.18 -0.65 -9.54
C ALA A 7 -20.93 -1.55 -9.74
N PRO A 8 -19.85 -1.32 -8.96
CA PRO A 8 -18.69 -2.19 -8.97
C PRO A 8 -19.08 -3.59 -8.44
N GLN A 9 -18.36 -4.61 -8.88
CA GLN A 9 -18.50 -5.98 -8.37
C GLN A 9 -17.62 -6.23 -7.14
N ALA A 10 -16.53 -5.48 -7.00
CA ALA A 10 -15.60 -5.58 -5.88
C ALA A 10 -14.78 -4.30 -5.72
N VAL A 11 -14.19 -4.13 -4.53
CA VAL A 11 -13.19 -3.09 -4.26
C VAL A 11 -11.92 -3.75 -3.71
N VAL A 12 -10.76 -3.43 -4.30
CA VAL A 12 -9.45 -3.94 -3.89
C VAL A 12 -8.60 -2.76 -3.44
N PHE A 13 -8.13 -2.78 -2.20
CA PHE A 13 -7.31 -1.72 -1.63
C PHE A 13 -5.83 -2.11 -1.65
N ASP A 14 -4.95 -1.17 -1.93
CA ASP A 14 -3.58 -1.25 -1.42
C ASP A 14 -3.57 -1.12 0.13
N CYS A 15 -2.41 -1.25 0.77
CA CYS A 15 -2.30 -1.16 2.22
C CYS A 15 -1.31 -0.06 2.66
N ASP A 16 -0.07 -0.14 2.20
CA ASP A 16 1.04 0.69 2.65
C ASP A 16 0.94 2.10 2.06
N GLY A 17 0.83 3.13 2.89
CA GLY A 17 0.64 4.50 2.42
C GLY A 17 -0.79 4.84 1.95
N LEU A 18 -1.69 3.85 1.93
CA LEU A 18 -3.11 4.03 1.64
C LEU A 18 -4.01 3.77 2.84
N LEU A 19 -4.00 2.56 3.40
CA LEU A 19 -4.82 2.19 4.56
C LEU A 19 -4.08 2.39 5.87
N VAL A 20 -2.76 2.16 5.87
CA VAL A 20 -1.89 2.24 7.04
C VAL A 20 -0.75 3.19 6.73
N ASP A 21 -0.47 4.10 7.66
CA ASP A 21 0.68 5.01 7.56
C ASP A 21 1.98 4.28 7.93
N THR A 22 2.42 3.39 7.03
CA THR A 22 3.65 2.60 7.23
C THR A 22 4.91 3.42 6.95
N GLU A 23 4.81 4.54 6.22
CA GLU A 23 5.96 5.38 5.86
C GLU A 23 6.63 6.01 7.09
N VAL A 24 5.86 6.30 8.13
CA VAL A 24 6.40 6.73 9.43
C VAL A 24 7.22 5.61 10.08
N CYS A 25 6.77 4.36 10.01
CA CYS A 25 7.51 3.21 10.53
C CYS A 25 8.79 2.96 9.73
N TRP A 26 8.74 3.07 8.41
CA TRP A 26 9.92 3.01 7.54
C TRP A 26 10.94 4.09 7.89
N SER A 27 10.49 5.34 8.01
CA SER A 27 11.37 6.47 8.32
C SER A 27 12.04 6.34 9.70
N ARG A 28 11.32 5.79 10.69
CA ARG A 28 11.90 5.48 12.01
C ARG A 28 12.94 4.36 11.93
N ALA A 29 12.66 3.30 11.18
CA ALA A 29 13.60 2.19 10.97
C ALA A 29 14.87 2.65 10.24
N GLU A 30 14.72 3.45 9.17
CA GLU A 30 15.82 4.09 8.44
C GLU A 30 16.65 5.00 9.36
N THR A 31 15.99 5.82 10.20
CA THR A 31 16.69 6.64 11.20
C THR A 31 17.54 5.80 12.14
N LYS A 32 17.01 4.65 12.60
CA LYS A 32 17.72 3.74 13.50
C LYS A 32 18.93 3.08 12.86
N ILE A 33 18.80 2.57 11.62
CA ILE A 33 19.92 1.91 10.93
C ILE A 33 21.03 2.90 10.57
N PHE A 34 20.68 4.11 10.11
CA PHE A 34 21.69 5.16 9.85
C PHE A 34 22.43 5.55 11.13
N ALA A 35 21.71 5.74 12.25
CA ALA A 35 22.31 6.06 13.54
C ALA A 35 23.23 4.92 14.04
N ALA A 36 22.85 3.65 13.84
CA ALA A 36 23.68 2.49 14.19
C ALA A 36 25.01 2.45 13.40
N HIS A 37 25.02 3.03 12.20
CA HIS A 37 26.20 3.21 11.36
C HIS A 37 26.90 4.55 11.52
N GLY A 38 26.51 5.36 12.52
CA GLY A 38 27.18 6.64 12.84
C GLY A 38 26.80 7.80 11.93
N HIS A 39 25.65 7.72 11.24
CA HIS A 39 25.15 8.76 10.36
C HIS A 39 23.81 9.31 10.86
N ASP A 40 23.58 10.60 10.62
CA ASP A 40 22.25 11.19 10.77
C ASP A 40 21.34 10.78 9.60
N PHE A 41 20.03 10.80 9.83
CA PHE A 41 19.04 10.55 8.79
C PHE A 41 18.20 11.80 8.52
N GLY A 42 18.36 12.36 7.33
CA GLY A 42 17.62 13.52 6.85
C GLY A 42 17.10 13.35 5.42
N PRO A 43 16.60 14.43 4.80
CA PRO A 43 16.03 14.38 3.45
C PRO A 43 16.97 13.81 2.38
N GLU A 44 18.27 14.05 2.51
CA GLU A 44 19.28 13.51 1.60
C GLU A 44 19.36 11.98 1.72
N GLN A 45 19.46 11.45 2.94
CA GLN A 45 19.51 10.01 3.18
C GLN A 45 18.20 9.33 2.81
N LYS A 46 17.06 9.97 3.09
CA LYS A 46 15.76 9.47 2.65
C LYS A 46 15.70 9.36 1.13
N ALA A 47 16.19 10.36 0.40
CA ALA A 47 16.25 10.33 -1.07
C ALA A 47 17.13 9.19 -1.63
N LEU A 48 18.09 8.66 -0.85
CA LEU A 48 18.90 7.51 -1.25
C LEU A 48 18.09 6.20 -1.24
N VAL A 49 17.12 6.06 -0.32
CA VAL A 49 16.42 4.79 -0.08
C VAL A 49 14.96 4.79 -0.52
N ILE A 50 14.30 5.95 -0.51
CA ILE A 50 12.87 6.08 -0.84
C ILE A 50 12.57 5.60 -2.26
N GLY A 51 11.47 4.85 -2.41
CA GLY A 51 11.01 4.31 -3.69
C GLY A 51 11.89 3.20 -4.28
N ARG A 52 12.94 2.75 -3.58
CA ARG A 52 13.72 1.58 -3.98
C ARG A 52 13.08 0.30 -3.48
N THR A 53 13.42 -0.81 -4.14
CA THR A 53 13.20 -2.13 -3.54
C THR A 53 14.04 -2.27 -2.27
N LEU A 54 13.63 -3.12 -1.33
CA LEU A 54 14.40 -3.37 -0.10
C LEU A 54 15.86 -3.76 -0.40
N ALA A 55 16.08 -4.60 -1.41
CA ALA A 55 17.44 -4.94 -1.86
C ALA A 55 18.20 -3.72 -2.41
N GLY A 56 17.54 -2.89 -3.22
CA GLY A 56 18.16 -1.67 -3.76
C GLY A 56 18.43 -0.60 -2.71
N ALA A 57 17.64 -0.53 -1.64
CA ALA A 57 17.89 0.30 -0.46
C ALA A 57 19.08 -0.24 0.33
N GLY A 58 19.16 -1.56 0.52
CA GLY A 58 20.31 -2.24 1.13
C GLY A 58 21.63 -1.91 0.43
N GLU A 59 21.69 -2.05 -0.90
CA GLU A 59 22.88 -1.69 -1.69
C GLU A 59 23.21 -0.19 -1.60
N ALA A 60 22.20 0.69 -1.64
CA ALA A 60 22.41 2.13 -1.49
C ALA A 60 23.02 2.49 -0.12
N MET A 61 22.54 1.85 0.94
CA MET A 61 23.09 2.00 2.28
C MET A 61 24.50 1.43 2.38
N ALA A 62 24.77 0.27 1.75
CA ALA A 62 26.09 -0.34 1.73
C ALA A 62 27.14 0.59 1.10
N ASP A 63 26.81 1.19 -0.05
CA ASP A 63 27.67 2.18 -0.70
C ASP A 63 27.86 3.42 0.18
N TYR A 64 26.78 3.95 0.77
CA TYR A 64 26.81 5.15 1.60
C TYR A 64 27.65 4.96 2.88
N PHE A 65 27.53 3.80 3.54
CA PHE A 65 28.28 3.45 4.74
C PHE A 65 29.72 2.99 4.45
N GLY A 66 30.14 2.90 3.18
CA GLY A 66 31.46 2.40 2.79
C GLY A 66 31.66 0.91 3.08
N ARG A 67 30.58 0.12 2.99
CA ARG A 67 30.54 -1.34 3.25
C ARG A 67 30.16 -2.12 1.98
N PRO A 68 30.96 -2.09 0.89
CA PRO A 68 30.60 -2.75 -0.35
C PRO A 68 30.36 -4.26 -0.15
N GLY A 69 29.26 -4.77 -0.70
CA GLY A 69 28.83 -6.17 -0.56
C GLY A 69 27.96 -6.47 0.68
N ALA A 70 27.71 -5.49 1.54
CA ALA A 70 26.83 -5.63 2.71
C ALA A 70 25.34 -5.36 2.41
N GLY A 71 24.95 -5.18 1.14
CA GLY A 71 23.58 -4.75 0.79
C GLY A 71 22.50 -5.71 1.26
N ALA A 72 22.70 -7.03 1.10
CA ALA A 72 21.76 -8.03 1.59
C ALA A 72 21.65 -8.06 3.14
N GLU A 73 22.76 -7.84 3.84
CA GLU A 73 22.79 -7.75 5.31
C GLU A 73 22.00 -6.53 5.79
N LEU A 74 22.26 -5.36 5.22
CA LEU A 74 21.60 -4.11 5.57
C LEU A 74 20.10 -4.10 5.19
N ALA A 75 19.75 -4.76 4.08
CA ALA A 75 18.35 -4.98 3.71
C ALA A 75 17.61 -5.83 4.76
N ALA A 76 18.25 -6.89 5.26
CA ALA A 76 17.67 -7.73 6.31
C ALA A 76 17.55 -6.98 7.64
N GLU A 77 18.58 -6.21 8.02
CA GLU A 77 18.55 -5.38 9.23
C GLU A 77 17.45 -4.31 9.17
N LEU A 78 17.31 -3.62 8.03
CA LEU A 78 16.25 -2.65 7.83
C LEU A 78 14.87 -3.30 7.94
N LEU A 79 14.68 -4.48 7.33
CA LEU A 79 13.42 -5.21 7.40
C LEU A 79 13.04 -5.59 8.84
N ASP A 80 14.02 -6.04 9.63
CA ASP A 80 13.83 -6.36 11.05
C ASP A 80 13.45 -5.13 11.87
N LEU A 81 14.05 -3.97 11.57
CA LEU A 81 13.71 -2.70 12.23
C LEU A 81 12.29 -2.25 11.85
N VAL A 82 11.92 -2.32 10.57
CA VAL A 82 10.57 -1.98 10.08
C VAL A 82 9.52 -2.86 10.76
N ARG A 83 9.78 -4.17 10.85
CA ARG A 83 8.90 -5.10 11.55
C ARG A 83 8.65 -4.67 13.00
N ARG A 84 9.71 -4.27 13.71
CA ARG A 84 9.61 -3.81 15.11
C ARG A 84 8.85 -2.50 15.21
N GLU A 85 9.05 -1.56 14.29
CA GLU A 85 8.29 -0.30 14.26
C GLU A 85 6.81 -0.53 14.00
N LEU A 86 6.46 -1.38 13.03
CA LEU A 86 5.07 -1.74 12.75
C LEU A 86 4.42 -2.42 13.96
N ALA A 87 5.12 -3.34 14.61
CA ALA A 87 4.62 -4.03 15.81
C ALA A 87 4.50 -3.11 17.03
N ALA A 88 5.30 -2.04 17.10
CA ALA A 88 5.20 -1.03 18.16
C ALA A 88 4.00 -0.09 17.98
N GLY A 89 3.48 0.02 16.76
CA GLY A 89 2.26 0.76 16.45
C GLY A 89 2.36 1.46 15.09
N ALA A 90 1.39 1.18 14.23
CA ALA A 90 1.15 1.86 12.97
C ALA A 90 -0.32 2.32 12.95
N ASP A 91 -0.55 3.56 12.57
CA ASP A 91 -1.89 4.13 12.56
C ASP A 91 -2.59 3.83 11.22
N ALA A 92 -3.90 3.57 11.28
CA ALA A 92 -4.73 3.62 10.09
C ALA A 92 -4.77 5.07 9.56
N LEU A 93 -4.70 5.24 8.25
CA LEU A 93 -4.89 6.55 7.65
C LEU A 93 -6.32 7.07 7.88
N PRO A 94 -6.53 8.39 8.01
CA PRO A 94 -7.85 8.96 8.28
C PRO A 94 -8.89 8.48 7.26
N GLY A 95 -10.00 7.91 7.75
CA GLY A 95 -11.10 7.41 6.92
C GLY A 95 -10.91 6.00 6.37
N ALA A 96 -9.75 5.35 6.56
CA ALA A 96 -9.48 4.02 6.03
C ALA A 96 -10.49 2.97 6.55
N ALA A 97 -10.68 2.91 7.86
CA ALA A 97 -11.60 1.95 8.46
C ALA A 97 -13.06 2.21 8.04
N GLU A 98 -13.48 3.48 8.01
CA GLU A 98 -14.83 3.91 7.65
C GLU A 98 -15.14 3.59 6.19
N LEU A 99 -14.22 3.93 5.27
CA LEU A 99 -14.39 3.69 3.84
C LEU A 99 -14.45 2.19 3.51
N VAL A 100 -13.54 1.40 4.09
CA VAL A 100 -13.54 -0.06 3.92
C VAL A 100 -14.84 -0.66 4.44
N LYS A 101 -15.29 -0.28 5.64
CA LYS A 101 -16.58 -0.73 6.19
C LYS A 101 -17.75 -0.29 5.34
N ALA A 102 -17.71 0.89 4.72
CA ALA A 102 -18.76 1.35 3.82
C ALA A 102 -18.85 0.49 2.56
N CYS A 103 -17.71 0.25 1.90
CA CYS A 103 -17.64 -0.62 0.72
C CYS A 103 -18.07 -2.06 1.06
N ALA A 104 -17.56 -2.62 2.16
CA ALA A 104 -17.82 -4.01 2.57
C ALA A 104 -19.29 -4.30 2.91
N ARG A 105 -20.13 -3.28 3.16
CA ARG A 105 -21.58 -3.46 3.31
C ARG A 105 -22.30 -3.74 1.99
N ALA A 106 -21.71 -3.34 0.86
CA ALA A 106 -22.35 -3.43 -0.45
C ALA A 106 -21.69 -4.45 -1.37
N VAL A 107 -20.35 -4.53 -1.36
CA VAL A 107 -19.56 -5.35 -2.29
C VAL A 107 -18.40 -6.02 -1.55
N PRO A 108 -17.92 -7.19 -2.03
CA PRO A 108 -16.75 -7.83 -1.46
C PRO A 108 -15.50 -6.93 -1.57
N VAL A 109 -14.67 -7.00 -0.53
CA VAL A 109 -13.42 -6.23 -0.44
C VAL A 109 -12.22 -7.14 -0.23
N ALA A 110 -11.07 -6.74 -0.79
CA ALA A 110 -9.79 -7.41 -0.59
C ALA A 110 -8.63 -6.42 -0.48
N ILE A 111 -7.48 -6.91 -0.02
CA ILE A 111 -6.20 -6.19 -0.12
C ILE A 111 -5.31 -6.82 -1.19
N ALA A 112 -4.61 -5.97 -1.93
CA ALA A 112 -3.45 -6.32 -2.76
C ALA A 112 -2.27 -5.46 -2.31
N SER A 113 -1.30 -6.02 -1.58
CA SER A 113 -0.15 -5.28 -1.04
C SER A 113 1.17 -5.77 -1.66
N ASN A 114 2.12 -4.84 -1.83
CA ASN A 114 3.48 -5.16 -2.26
C ASN A 114 4.41 -5.54 -1.09
N SER A 115 3.88 -5.58 0.14
CA SER A 115 4.61 -6.06 1.32
C SER A 115 4.61 -7.59 1.40
N PRO A 116 5.63 -8.22 2.00
CA PRO A 116 5.60 -9.63 2.38
C PRO A 116 4.45 -9.92 3.37
N ARG A 117 3.92 -11.15 3.35
CA ARG A 117 2.77 -11.57 4.18
C ARG A 117 2.92 -11.16 5.64
N GLU A 118 4.08 -11.40 6.22
CA GLU A 118 4.32 -11.10 7.63
C GLU A 118 4.18 -9.60 7.96
N LEU A 119 4.70 -8.72 7.11
CA LEU A 119 4.59 -7.28 7.34
C LEU A 119 3.16 -6.79 7.14
N LEU A 120 2.47 -7.31 6.12
CA LEU A 120 1.07 -6.99 5.85
C LEU A 120 0.19 -7.32 7.07
N ASP A 121 0.32 -8.54 7.60
CA ASP A 121 -0.45 -8.98 8.75
C ASP A 121 -0.15 -8.12 9.99
N THR A 122 1.12 -7.78 10.20
CA THR A 122 1.56 -6.91 11.31
C THR A 122 0.97 -5.50 11.17
N ALA A 123 1.06 -4.89 9.99
CA ALA A 123 0.52 -3.56 9.73
C ALA A 123 -0.99 -3.50 9.94
N LEU A 124 -1.73 -4.48 9.42
CA LEU A 124 -3.19 -4.56 9.60
C LEU A 124 -3.60 -4.79 11.06
N ALA A 125 -2.86 -5.63 11.78
CA ALA A 125 -3.12 -5.86 13.20
C ALA A 125 -2.88 -4.60 14.04
N SER A 126 -1.73 -3.94 13.84
CA SER A 126 -1.38 -2.72 14.56
C SER A 126 -2.35 -1.56 14.29
N ALA A 127 -2.83 -1.44 13.05
CA ALA A 127 -3.80 -0.42 12.66
C ALA A 127 -5.25 -0.77 13.03
N GLY A 128 -5.52 -1.94 13.61
CA GLY A 128 -6.87 -2.39 13.94
C GLY A 128 -7.76 -2.71 12.73
N LEU A 129 -7.15 -3.01 11.58
CA LEU A 129 -7.83 -3.27 10.30
C LEU A 129 -7.93 -4.76 9.94
N ALA A 130 -7.19 -5.64 10.62
CA ALA A 130 -7.12 -7.08 10.30
C ALA A 130 -8.51 -7.75 10.17
N GLY A 131 -9.49 -7.37 11.00
CA GLY A 131 -10.84 -7.94 10.96
C GLY A 131 -11.73 -7.44 9.83
N LEU A 132 -11.29 -6.48 9.01
CA LEU A 132 -12.10 -5.89 7.93
C LEU A 132 -11.92 -6.60 6.58
N PHE A 133 -10.88 -7.42 6.44
CA PHE A 133 -10.50 -8.03 5.17
C PHE A 133 -10.48 -9.56 5.27
N PRO A 134 -11.51 -10.25 4.76
CA PRO A 134 -11.49 -11.70 4.69
C PRO A 134 -10.51 -12.24 3.64
N VAL A 135 -10.11 -11.39 2.68
CA VAL A 135 -9.20 -11.73 1.58
C VAL A 135 -8.10 -10.68 1.49
N SER A 136 -6.84 -11.12 1.48
CA SER A 136 -5.67 -10.26 1.26
C SER A 136 -4.59 -11.05 0.52
N PHE A 137 -3.82 -10.37 -0.32
CA PHE A 137 -2.67 -10.95 -1.02
C PHE A 137 -1.42 -10.08 -0.82
N ALA A 138 -0.33 -10.75 -0.49
CA ALA A 138 0.99 -10.18 -0.28
C ALA A 138 1.95 -10.51 -1.44
N ALA A 139 3.04 -9.76 -1.55
CA ALA A 139 3.98 -9.85 -2.67
C ALA A 139 4.64 -11.23 -2.83
N ASP A 140 4.84 -11.94 -1.73
CA ASP A 140 5.44 -13.28 -1.69
C ASP A 140 4.44 -14.42 -2.00
N GLU A 141 3.18 -14.08 -2.30
CA GLU A 141 2.13 -15.04 -2.66
C GLU A 141 1.79 -15.03 -4.15
N VAL A 142 2.53 -14.27 -4.96
CA VAL A 142 2.36 -14.18 -6.42
C VAL A 142 3.69 -14.39 -7.14
N ALA A 143 3.63 -14.71 -8.43
CA ALA A 143 4.83 -14.91 -9.23
C ALA A 143 5.59 -13.59 -9.45
N VAL A 144 4.87 -12.51 -9.73
CA VAL A 144 5.43 -11.17 -9.93
C VAL A 144 4.59 -10.14 -9.18
N ALA A 145 5.21 -9.43 -8.24
CA ALA A 145 4.55 -8.39 -7.47
C ALA A 145 4.34 -7.10 -8.30
N LYS A 146 3.78 -6.04 -7.70
CA LYS A 146 3.53 -4.77 -8.41
C LYS A 146 4.86 -4.25 -8.99
N PRO A 147 4.90 -3.75 -10.24
CA PRO A 147 3.79 -3.28 -11.07
C PRO A 147 3.16 -4.34 -11.99
N ALA A 148 3.43 -5.64 -11.81
CA ALA A 148 2.69 -6.68 -12.51
C ALA A 148 1.26 -6.79 -11.96
N PRO A 149 0.27 -7.24 -12.77
CA PRO A 149 -1.14 -7.22 -12.38
C PRO A 149 -1.54 -8.34 -11.42
N ASP A 150 -0.64 -9.29 -11.13
CA ASP A 150 -0.93 -10.58 -10.50
C ASP A 150 -1.69 -10.45 -9.17
N LEU A 151 -1.31 -9.51 -8.30
CA LEU A 151 -1.98 -9.29 -7.01
C LEU A 151 -3.45 -8.88 -7.17
N TYR A 152 -3.73 -7.94 -8.09
CA TYR A 152 -5.09 -7.48 -8.36
C TYR A 152 -5.93 -8.54 -9.08
N LEU A 153 -5.34 -9.27 -10.03
CA LEU A 153 -6.03 -10.37 -10.71
C LEU A 153 -6.43 -11.46 -9.71
N LYS A 154 -5.51 -11.86 -8.83
CA LYS A 154 -5.75 -12.85 -7.78
C LYS A 154 -6.79 -12.37 -6.77
N ALA A 155 -6.77 -11.08 -6.40
CA ALA A 155 -7.80 -10.46 -5.57
C ALA A 155 -9.18 -10.56 -6.24
N CYS A 156 -9.32 -10.12 -7.49
CA CYS A 156 -10.58 -10.20 -8.22
C CYS A 156 -11.08 -11.65 -8.36
N GLU A 157 -10.20 -12.60 -8.67
CA GLU A 157 -10.53 -14.03 -8.75
C GLU A 157 -11.09 -14.57 -7.43
N ALA A 158 -10.40 -14.29 -6.31
CA ALA A 158 -10.83 -14.72 -4.98
C ALA A 158 -12.17 -14.10 -4.54
N LEU A 159 -12.48 -12.89 -5.02
CA LEU A 159 -13.75 -12.22 -4.80
C LEU A 159 -14.86 -12.63 -5.79
N GLY A 160 -14.55 -13.46 -6.80
CA GLY A 160 -15.51 -13.83 -7.85
C GLY A 160 -15.93 -12.65 -8.74
N ALA A 161 -15.09 -11.62 -8.86
CA ALA A 161 -15.39 -10.39 -9.57
C ALA A 161 -14.58 -10.26 -10.87
N LEU A 162 -15.16 -9.59 -11.87
CA LEU A 162 -14.44 -9.24 -13.09
C LEU A 162 -13.55 -8.02 -12.84
N PRO A 163 -12.26 -8.04 -13.22
CA PRO A 163 -11.38 -6.88 -13.06
C PRO A 163 -11.94 -5.60 -13.68
N ALA A 164 -12.50 -5.69 -14.90
CA ALA A 164 -13.14 -4.57 -15.62
C ALA A 164 -14.40 -3.99 -14.94
N ARG A 165 -14.91 -4.65 -13.89
CA ARG A 165 -16.03 -4.18 -13.07
C ARG A 165 -15.62 -3.96 -11.61
N SER A 166 -14.33 -3.91 -11.32
CA SER A 166 -13.79 -3.75 -9.97
C SER A 166 -13.06 -2.42 -9.83
N VAL A 167 -13.00 -1.90 -8.61
CA VAL A 167 -12.32 -0.64 -8.27
C VAL A 167 -11.07 -0.94 -7.45
N ALA A 168 -9.95 -0.34 -7.83
CA ALA A 168 -8.72 -0.33 -7.05
C ALA A 168 -8.55 1.02 -6.34
N PHE A 169 -8.14 1.01 -5.08
CA PHE A 169 -7.58 2.17 -4.40
C PHE A 169 -6.07 2.02 -4.26
N GLU A 170 -5.32 3.05 -4.64
CA GLU A 170 -3.85 3.05 -4.70
C GLU A 170 -3.26 4.41 -4.35
N ASP A 171 -2.04 4.42 -3.79
CA ASP A 171 -1.32 5.63 -3.41
C ASP A 171 -0.05 5.89 -4.26
N SER A 172 0.42 4.87 -4.99
CA SER A 172 1.73 4.88 -5.64
C SER A 172 1.66 4.59 -7.15
N ALA A 173 2.65 5.07 -7.91
CA ALA A 173 2.72 4.82 -9.36
C ALA A 173 2.88 3.34 -9.72
N THR A 174 3.67 2.61 -8.93
CA THR A 174 3.87 1.16 -9.07
C THR A 174 2.55 0.42 -8.89
N GLY A 175 1.80 0.84 -7.88
CA GLY A 175 0.51 0.27 -7.55
C GLY A 175 -0.58 0.56 -8.58
N VAL A 176 -0.74 1.84 -8.92
CA VAL A 176 -1.62 2.29 -10.01
C VAL A 176 -1.35 1.53 -11.31
N THR A 177 -0.08 1.36 -11.68
CA THR A 177 0.31 0.61 -12.88
C THR A 177 -0.15 -0.86 -12.81
N SER A 178 -0.03 -1.48 -11.64
CA SER A 178 -0.49 -2.87 -11.41
C SER A 178 -2.01 -2.98 -11.59
N ALA A 179 -2.79 -2.11 -10.93
CA ALA A 179 -4.24 -2.11 -11.01
C ALA A 179 -4.75 -1.84 -12.45
N ARG A 180 -4.14 -0.87 -13.15
CA ARG A 180 -4.42 -0.57 -14.56
C ARG A 180 -4.19 -1.78 -15.46
N ARG A 181 -3.05 -2.44 -15.31
CA ARG A 181 -2.70 -3.64 -16.10
C ARG A 181 -3.64 -4.82 -15.83
N ALA A 182 -4.18 -4.91 -14.63
CA ALA A 182 -5.22 -5.88 -14.27
C ALA A 182 -6.60 -5.50 -14.86
N GLY A 183 -6.78 -4.25 -15.30
CA GLY A 183 -8.01 -3.76 -15.93
C GLY A 183 -9.02 -3.17 -14.95
N LEU A 184 -8.61 -2.82 -13.72
CA LEU A 184 -9.49 -2.20 -12.73
C LEU A 184 -9.66 -0.70 -13.00
N TYR A 185 -10.79 -0.15 -12.53
CA TYR A 185 -10.96 1.28 -12.37
C TYR A 185 -10.08 1.77 -11.22
N VAL A 186 -9.25 2.80 -11.42
CA VAL A 186 -8.26 3.23 -10.42
C VAL A 186 -8.63 4.54 -9.75
N VAL A 187 -8.89 4.45 -8.45
CA VAL A 187 -8.92 5.60 -7.54
C VAL A 187 -7.53 5.79 -6.95
N ALA A 188 -6.91 6.92 -7.26
CA ALA A 188 -5.61 7.30 -6.70
C ALA A 188 -5.78 8.23 -5.50
N VAL A 189 -5.06 7.94 -4.42
CA VAL A 189 -4.93 8.76 -3.21
C VAL A 189 -3.44 8.89 -2.89
N PRO A 190 -2.72 9.82 -3.55
CA PRO A 190 -1.27 9.87 -3.48
C PRO A 190 -0.76 10.04 -2.04
N SER A 191 0.12 9.15 -1.58
CA SER A 191 0.80 9.29 -0.28
C SER A 191 1.75 10.48 -0.25
N LEU A 192 2.30 10.87 -1.40
CA LEU A 192 3.18 12.02 -1.58
C LEU A 192 2.46 13.14 -2.37
N PRO A 193 2.27 14.33 -1.77
CA PRO A 193 1.64 15.47 -2.44
C PRO A 193 2.34 15.85 -3.75
N GLY A 194 1.57 16.11 -4.80
CA GLY A 194 2.09 16.53 -6.11
C GLY A 194 2.57 15.39 -7.01
N THR A 195 2.47 14.14 -6.57
CA THR A 195 2.77 12.97 -7.41
C THR A 195 1.71 12.80 -8.49
N ALA A 196 2.11 12.84 -9.76
CA ALA A 196 1.23 12.56 -10.89
C ALA A 196 1.05 11.04 -11.05
N LEU A 197 -0.17 10.55 -10.86
CA LEU A 197 -0.54 9.15 -10.99
C LEU A 197 -1.50 8.94 -12.16
N ASP A 198 -1.41 7.81 -12.87
CA ASP A 198 -2.30 7.46 -14.00
C ASP A 198 -3.66 6.89 -13.51
N HIS A 199 -4.56 7.78 -13.13
CA HIS A 199 -5.81 7.45 -12.42
C HIS A 199 -7.07 7.73 -13.25
N ASP A 200 -8.18 7.10 -12.88
CA ASP A 200 -9.52 7.43 -13.39
C ASP A 200 -10.19 8.50 -12.52
N HIS A 201 -9.98 8.38 -11.20
CA HIS A 201 -10.40 9.33 -10.17
C HIS A 201 -9.24 9.64 -9.22
N LEU A 202 -9.08 10.92 -8.86
CA LEU A 202 -8.07 11.37 -7.91
C LEU A 202 -8.78 11.96 -6.69
N ALA A 203 -8.45 11.43 -5.52
CA ALA A 203 -8.87 11.99 -4.26
C ALA A 203 -7.65 12.44 -3.45
N SER A 204 -7.85 13.43 -2.59
CA SER A 204 -6.78 13.98 -1.76
C SER A 204 -6.55 13.17 -0.47
N ALA A 205 -7.57 12.45 0.00
CA ALA A 205 -7.54 11.59 1.18
C ALA A 205 -8.70 10.58 1.13
N LEU A 206 -8.66 9.54 1.97
CA LEU A 206 -9.77 8.57 2.05
C LEU A 206 -11.05 9.16 2.69
N VAL A 207 -10.92 10.28 3.42
CA VAL A 207 -12.05 11.06 3.94
C VAL A 207 -12.65 12.03 2.92
N ASP A 208 -12.19 12.01 1.66
CA ASP A 208 -12.76 12.85 0.61
C ASP A 208 -14.27 12.62 0.51
N ARG A 209 -15.03 13.71 0.49
CA ARG A 209 -16.49 13.65 0.56
C ARG A 209 -17.07 12.86 -0.60
N GLU A 210 -16.50 12.97 -1.79
CA GLU A 210 -16.98 12.23 -2.96
C GLU A 210 -16.79 10.72 -2.79
N LEU A 211 -15.67 10.28 -2.20
CA LEU A 211 -15.41 8.87 -1.91
C LEU A 211 -16.35 8.31 -0.83
N VAL A 212 -16.57 9.09 0.23
CA VAL A 212 -17.47 8.70 1.33
C VAL A 212 -18.90 8.59 0.82
N ASP A 213 -19.41 9.61 0.13
CA ASP A 213 -20.77 9.61 -0.43
C ASP A 213 -20.93 8.47 -1.46
N TRP A 214 -19.91 8.20 -2.28
CA TRP A 214 -19.90 7.07 -3.21
C TRP A 214 -20.01 5.72 -2.48
N ALA A 215 -19.15 5.47 -1.50
CA ALA A 215 -19.14 4.19 -0.77
C ALA A 215 -20.43 3.96 0.02
N GLU A 216 -21.02 5.02 0.59
CA GLU A 216 -22.33 4.95 1.26
C GLU A 216 -23.48 4.72 0.27
N GLY A 217 -23.38 5.26 -0.94
CA GLY A 217 -24.36 5.09 -2.01
C GLY A 217 -24.40 3.68 -2.60
N LEU A 218 -23.28 2.94 -2.58
CA LEU A 218 -23.22 1.56 -3.09
C LEU A 218 -24.24 0.63 -2.41
N ALA A 219 -24.45 0.80 -1.10
CA ALA A 219 -25.37 -0.04 -0.33
C ALA A 219 -26.86 0.29 -0.59
N GLN A 220 -27.15 1.47 -1.16
CA GLN A 220 -28.52 1.93 -1.40
C GLN A 220 -29.06 1.52 -2.79
N GLY A 221 -28.17 1.10 -3.69
CA GLY A 221 -28.51 0.69 -5.06
C GLY A 221 -28.40 -0.82 -5.33
N ALA A 222 -28.08 -1.63 -4.32
CA ALA A 222 -27.94 -3.08 -4.40
C ALA A 222 -29.24 -3.83 -4.11
#